data_AF-A0A1G1K3S2-F1
#
_entry.id   AF-A0A1G1K3S2-F1
#
_cell.length_a   1.000
_cell.length_b   1.000
_cell.length_c   1.000
_cell.angle_alpha   90.00
_cell.angle_beta   90.00
_cell.angle_gamma   90.00
#
_symmetry.space_group_name_H-M   'P 1'
#
loop_
_entity.id
_entity.type
_entity.pdbx_description
1 polymer ?
#
loop_
_entity_poly.entity_id
_entity_poly.type
_entity_poly.pdbx_seq_one_letter_code
_entity_poly.pdbx_strand_id
1 'polypeptide(L)'
;MATSSRLYGSIEAAKEIGISLRQLYHWVDSLRVVTPKRYPYGMRKFRRFTEKDILTLRKMKEIVDWGYTLTAAVNMLKEQQSTSDGTANHE
;
A
#
# COMPACT_ATOMS: atom_id res chain seq x y z
N MET A 1 15.28 14.27 15.11
CA MET A 1 13.89 14.76 14.99
C MET A 1 13.00 13.57 14.66
N ALA A 2 12.01 13.24 15.49
CA ALA A 2 11.09 12.14 15.19
C ALA A 2 10.08 12.61 14.15
N THR A 3 10.29 12.27 12.87
CA THR A 3 9.28 12.47 11.81
C THR A 3 8.06 11.68 12.21
N SER A 4 7.01 12.36 12.66
CA SER A 4 5.73 11.74 13.01
C SER A 4 5.14 11.18 11.72
N SER A 5 5.38 9.90 11.44
CA SER A 5 4.88 9.26 10.23
C SER A 5 3.35 9.24 10.29
N ARG A 6 2.70 10.05 9.43
CA ARG A 6 1.24 10.10 9.35
C ARG A 6 0.70 8.71 9.05
N LEU A 7 -0.27 8.29 9.85
CA LEU A 7 -0.97 7.02 9.66
C LEU A 7 -2.37 7.29 9.13
N TYR A 8 -2.75 6.57 8.08
CA TYR A 8 -4.03 6.72 7.41
C TYR A 8 -4.99 5.63 7.86
N GLY A 9 -6.25 5.99 8.15
CA GLY A 9 -7.32 5.01 8.33
C GLY A 9 -7.76 4.37 7.01
N SER A 10 -8.54 3.28 7.03
CA SER A 10 -9.02 2.65 5.77
C SER A 10 -9.85 3.60 4.90
N ILE A 11 -10.73 4.40 5.49
CA ILE A 11 -11.56 5.36 4.74
C ILE A 11 -10.69 6.46 4.14
N GLU A 12 -9.75 6.98 4.92
CA GLU A 12 -8.82 8.02 4.48
C GLU A 12 -7.91 7.50 3.36
N ALA A 13 -7.31 6.32 3.53
CA ALA A 13 -6.50 5.68 2.51
C ALA A 13 -7.26 5.49 1.19
N ALA A 14 -8.49 4.97 1.25
CA ALA A 14 -9.31 4.78 0.06
C ALA A 14 -9.59 6.11 -0.67
N LYS A 15 -9.85 7.19 0.07
CA LYS A 15 -10.02 8.53 -0.50
C LYS A 15 -8.75 9.08 -1.12
N GLU A 16 -7.62 8.96 -0.42
CA GLU A 16 -6.29 9.43 -0.89
C GLU A 16 -5.84 8.72 -2.17
N ILE A 17 -6.26 7.47 -2.36
CA ILE A 17 -5.94 6.69 -3.57
C ILE A 17 -7.02 6.91 -4.64
N GLY A 18 -8.26 7.25 -4.28
CA GLY A 18 -9.37 7.35 -5.22
C GLY A 18 -9.93 5.99 -5.63
N ILE A 19 -10.07 5.07 -4.67
CA ILE A 19 -10.70 3.74 -4.87
C ILE A 19 -11.80 3.49 -3.83
N SER A 20 -12.66 2.52 -4.10
CA SER A 20 -13.64 2.08 -3.11
C SER A 20 -12.97 1.34 -1.93
N LEU A 21 -13.60 1.36 -0.76
CA LEU A 21 -13.17 0.55 0.39
C LEU A 21 -13.12 -0.95 0.06
N ARG A 22 -14.04 -1.43 -0.79
CA ARG A 22 -14.07 -2.82 -1.23
C ARG A 22 -12.81 -3.17 -2.04
N GLN A 23 -12.41 -2.30 -2.97
CA GLN A 23 -11.17 -2.47 -3.72
C GLN A 23 -9.95 -2.45 -2.79
N LEU A 24 -9.90 -1.48 -1.86
CA LEU A 24 -8.82 -1.40 -0.88
C LEU A 24 -8.69 -2.71 -0.08
N TYR A 25 -9.79 -3.26 0.44
CA TYR A 25 -9.75 -4.52 1.17
C TYR A 25 -9.35 -5.70 0.31
N HIS A 26 -9.82 -5.77 -0.94
CA HIS A 26 -9.40 -6.83 -1.86
C HIS A 26 -7.88 -6.77 -2.13
N TRP A 27 -7.33 -5.58 -2.40
CA TRP A 27 -5.90 -5.41 -2.66
C TRP A 27 -5.03 -5.75 -1.46
N VAL A 28 -5.49 -5.40 -0.25
CA VAL A 28 -4.73 -5.62 0.99
C VAL A 28 -4.88 -7.06 1.49
N ASP A 29 -6.09 -7.61 1.53
CA ASP A 29 -6.36 -8.91 2.15
C ASP A 29 -6.17 -10.07 1.19
N SER A 30 -6.63 -9.93 -0.06
CA SER A 30 -6.55 -11.00 -1.05
C SER A 30 -5.24 -10.96 -1.80
N LEU A 31 -4.82 -9.79 -2.28
CA LEU A 31 -3.61 -9.65 -3.09
C LEU A 31 -2.35 -9.37 -2.27
N ARG A 32 -2.50 -9.04 -0.98
CA ARG A 32 -1.40 -8.71 -0.05
C ARG A 32 -0.42 -7.68 -0.60
N VAL A 33 -0.93 -6.68 -1.32
CA VAL A 33 -0.13 -5.62 -1.95
C VAL A 33 0.65 -4.82 -0.89
N VAL A 34 0.03 -4.60 0.26
CA VAL A 34 0.64 -3.99 1.45
C VAL A 34 0.16 -4.71 2.70
N THR A 35 0.89 -4.57 3.81
CA THR A 35 0.53 -5.17 5.11
C THR A 35 0.37 -4.08 6.17
N PRO A 36 -0.81 -3.42 6.26
CA PRO A 36 -1.02 -2.33 7.19
C PRO A 36 -0.99 -2.82 8.63
N LYS A 37 -0.45 -2.00 9.53
CA LYS A 37 -0.45 -2.29 10.96
C LYS A 37 -1.87 -2.20 11.51
N ARG A 38 -2.19 -3.04 12.49
CA ARG A 38 -3.46 -3.02 13.20
C ARG A 38 -3.27 -2.43 14.59
N TYR A 39 -3.87 -1.28 14.85
CA TYR A 39 -3.80 -0.61 16.15
C TYR A 39 -5.07 -0.90 16.96
N PRO A 40 -4.93 -1.28 18.24
CA PRO A 40 -6.08 -1.47 19.12
C PRO A 40 -6.72 -0.12 19.46
N TYR A 41 -8.05 -0.11 19.51
CA TYR A 41 -8.84 0.99 20.08
C TYR A 41 -10.04 0.36 20.80
N GLY A 42 -9.93 0.31 22.12
CA GLY A 42 -10.80 -0.52 22.96
C GLY A 42 -10.72 -2.00 22.55
N MET A 43 -11.88 -2.62 22.34
CA MET A 43 -11.99 -4.03 21.92
C MET A 43 -11.77 -4.25 20.41
N ARG A 44 -11.68 -3.18 19.61
CA ARG A 44 -11.58 -3.27 18.15
C ARG A 44 -10.15 -3.01 17.69
N LYS A 45 -9.74 -3.65 16.60
CA LYS A 45 -8.45 -3.41 15.94
C LYS A 45 -8.67 -2.72 14.61
N PHE A 46 -8.08 -1.55 14.43
CA PHE A 46 -8.22 -0.73 13.22
C PHE A 46 -6.96 -0.78 12.38
N ARG A 47 -7.11 -0.85 11.05
CA ARG A 47 -5.98 -0.76 10.13
C ARG A 47 -5.44 0.67 10.10
N ARG A 48 -4.12 0.76 10.05
CA ARG A 48 -3.36 1.99 9.85
C ARG A 48 -2.34 1.76 8.76
N PHE A 49 -2.44 2.56 7.72
CA PHE A 49 -1.56 2.56 6.58
C PHE A 49 -0.48 3.61 6.80
N THR A 50 0.76 3.25 6.50
CA THR A 50 1.87 4.20 6.45
C THR A 50 1.83 4.96 5.13
N GLU A 51 2.56 6.07 5.05
CA GLU A 51 2.74 6.79 3.80
C GLU A 51 3.33 5.90 2.69
N LYS A 52 4.27 5.01 3.03
CA LYS A 52 4.81 4.00 2.08
C LYS A 52 3.71 3.07 1.55
N ASP A 53 2.78 2.67 2.40
CA ASP A 53 1.64 1.85 1.96
C ASP A 53 0.75 2.63 0.98
N ILE A 54 0.45 3.90 1.26
CA ILE A 54 -0.34 4.76 0.37
C ILE A 54 0.34 4.93 -0.98
N LEU A 55 1.65 5.20 -1.00
CA LEU A 55 2.41 5.32 -2.24
C LEU A 55 2.40 4.03 -3.05
N THR A 56 2.54 2.87 -2.39
CA THR A 56 2.48 1.56 -3.06
C THR A 56 1.11 1.30 -3.68
N LEU A 57 0.04 1.61 -2.94
CA LEU A 57 -1.33 1.46 -3.44
C LEU A 57 -1.67 2.47 -4.55
N ARG A 58 -1.10 3.68 -4.52
CA ARG A 58 -1.23 4.67 -5.60
C ARG A 58 -0.59 4.16 -6.89
N LYS A 59 0.63 3.63 -6.81
CA LYS A 59 1.27 2.98 -7.97
C LYS A 59 0.45 1.81 -8.50
N MET A 60 -0.13 0.99 -7.61
CA MET A 60 -1.03 -0.09 -8.03
C MET A 60 -2.21 0.45 -8.83
N LYS A 61 -2.82 1.55 -8.36
CA LYS A 61 -3.92 2.20 -9.08
C LYS A 61 -3.49 2.70 -10.45
N GLU A 62 -2.36 3.39 -10.55
CA GLU A 62 -1.85 3.89 -11.84
C GLU A 62 -1.69 2.76 -12.87
N ILE A 63 -1.11 1.63 -12.46
CA ILE A 63 -0.94 0.47 -13.35
C ILE A 63 -2.30 -0.10 -13.79
N VAL A 64 -3.26 -0.22 -12.87
CA VAL A 64 -4.61 -0.71 -13.19
C VAL A 64 -5.36 0.28 -14.09
N ASP A 65 -5.23 1.58 -13.85
CA ASP A 65 -5.87 2.63 -14.64
C ASP A 65 -5.29 2.68 -16.08
N TRP A 66 -4.03 2.27 -16.28
CA TRP A 66 -3.45 2.05 -17.62
C TRP A 66 -3.99 0.81 -18.35
N GLY A 67 -4.89 0.04 -17.72
CA GLY A 67 -5.54 -1.12 -18.34
C GLY A 67 -4.85 -2.45 -18.07
N TYR A 68 -3.81 -2.50 -17.23
CA TYR A 68 -3.19 -3.75 -16.83
C TYR A 68 -4.07 -4.54 -15.86
N THR A 69 -3.93 -5.86 -15.89
CA THR A 69 -4.64 -6.75 -14.96
C THR A 69 -4.10 -6.61 -13.53
N LEU A 70 -4.91 -6.94 -12.53
CA LEU A 70 -4.48 -6.92 -11.12
C LEU A 70 -3.25 -7.80 -10.86
N THR A 71 -3.17 -8.95 -11.51
CA THR A 71 -2.02 -9.86 -11.39
C THR A 71 -0.75 -9.24 -11.98
N ALA A 72 -0.84 -8.62 -13.16
CA ALA A 72 0.29 -7.92 -13.77
C ALA A 72 0.76 -6.75 -12.90
N ALA A 73 -0.18 -5.96 -12.36
CA ALA A 73 0.13 -4.86 -11.46
C ALA A 73 0.88 -5.31 -10.20
N VAL A 74 0.43 -6.41 -9.58
CA VAL A 74 1.11 -6.98 -8.39
C VAL A 74 2.53 -7.46 -8.72
N ASN A 75 2.73 -8.10 -9.86
CA ASN A 75 4.05 -8.58 -10.26
C ASN A 75 5.01 -7.41 -10.55
N MET A 76 4.55 -6.40 -11.29
CA MET A 76 5.32 -5.17 -11.55
C MET A 76 5.73 -4.47 -10.25
N LEU A 77 4.84 -4.40 -9.26
CA LEU A 77 5.17 -3.81 -7.96
C LEU A 77 6.24 -4.61 -7.20
N LYS A 78 6.19 -5.94 -7.25
CA LYS A 78 7.20 -6.80 -6.61
C LYS A 78 8.57 -6.66 -7.27
N GLU A 79 8.61 -6.59 -8.60
CA GLU A 79 9.85 -6.38 -9.35
C GLU A 79 10.50 -5.04 -9.00
N GLN A 80 9.72 -3.95 -8.92
CA GLN A 80 10.22 -2.64 -8.52
C GLN A 80 10.80 -2.60 -7.09
N GLN A 81 10.25 -3.40 -6.17
CA GLN A 81 10.79 -3.52 -4.82
C GLN A 81 12.14 -4.25 -4.81
N SER A 82 12.31 -5.30 -5.64
CA SER A 82 13.58 -6.03 -5.72
C SER A 82 14.74 -5.23 -6.32
N THR A 83 14.48 -4.25 -7.20
CA THR A 83 15.52 -3.40 -7.77
C THR A 83 16.03 -2.33 -6.79
N SER A 84 15.22 -1.99 -5.77
CA SER A 84 15.54 -0.91 -4.81
C SER A 84 16.54 -1.33 -3.71
N ASP A 85 16.69 -2.63 -3.45
CA ASP A 85 17.63 -3.18 -2.44
C ASP A 85 19.04 -3.45 -3.01
N GLY A 86 19.30 -3.11 -4.28
CA GLY A 86 20.55 -3.42 -4.99
C GLY A 86 21.60 -2.30 -5.07
N THR A 87 21.34 -1.08 -4.57
CA THR A 87 22.25 0.07 -4.65
C THR A 87 22.75 0.52 -3.28
N ALA A 88 23.27 -0.42 -2.49
CA ALA A 88 24.08 -0.10 -1.32
C ALA A 88 25.06 -1.26 -1.09
N ASN A 89 26.14 -1.32 -1.87
CA ASN A 89 27.43 -1.92 -1.55
C ASN A 89 28.35 -1.88 -2.78
N HIS A 90 28.99 -0.74 -3.00
CA HIS A 90 30.35 -0.70 -3.55
C HIS A 90 30.96 0.66 -3.24
N GLU A 91 31.80 0.71 -2.21
CA GLU A 91 33.00 1.55 -2.06
C GLU A 91 33.77 1.12 -0.81
#